data_AF-A0A922WLT8-F1
#
_entry.id   AF-A0A922WLT8-F1
#
_cell.length_a   1.000
_cell.length_b   1.000
_cell.length_c   1.000
_cell.angle_alpha   90.00
_cell.angle_beta   90.00
_cell.angle_gamma   90.00
#
_symmetry.space_group_name_H-M   'P 1'
#
loop_
_entity.id
_entity.type
_entity.pdbx_description
1 polymer ?
#
loop_
_entity_poly.entity_id
_entity_poly.type
_entity_poly.pdbx_seq_one_letter_code
_entity_poly.pdbx_strand_id
1 'polypeptide(L)'
;MSGISTGTGLISGIDYSALTDAIINAERAPAARLESRLKNVQSKQSAFTQLSATILNLQASVTKLSSASTFRGTSVSVADPTQLSVTTRSGALAGSYQFQSIRESSFAQATSRGFANADTQTIGKAGTVTISSPGKLSSETRLELLNGGTGVQRGSLRITDRSDSTATVDLSKSLTIEDVVKTINESSDINVVARISQDRLILEDRTGGSGTLTVSEISGGKTAAQLGIAGAAAGATLTGTDLFEVTENFQLGTLNDGNGLYQKADVDDLRLALADGSQVDVNLDGVATIGDVVTKINEDADNAGKVTASLVNGRLVLADQTTGGGTLTVANLNSSNATDVLGLKTTATGSTLTGSRLSAGLGTVLLKNLNGGTGIGTKGVVELTDRSGKTAQIDLSTAETLEDVLSAINSATTSGGDRLSLEASIDSRGIGITLKDTSSSTSSNLIVADVGGGTLAADLKLASNTATTQVATGSLRQRSINEATL
;
A
#
# COMPACT_ATOMS: atom_id res chain seq x y z
N MET A 1 -35.04 -22.32 -89.18
CA MET A 1 -36.37 -22.60 -89.77
C MET A 1 -37.07 -21.26 -90.00
N SER A 2 -37.58 -21.06 -91.21
CA SER A 2 -38.40 -19.95 -91.72
C SER A 2 -37.80 -18.54 -91.70
N GLY A 3 -37.22 -18.15 -92.83
CA GLY A 3 -36.94 -16.76 -93.15
C GLY A 3 -38.20 -16.04 -93.65
N ILE A 4 -38.36 -14.79 -93.21
CA ILE A 4 -39.13 -13.79 -93.93
C ILE A 4 -38.15 -12.66 -94.24
N SER A 5 -37.61 -12.70 -95.46
CA SER A 5 -36.98 -11.54 -96.09
C SER A 5 -38.10 -10.67 -96.64
N THR A 6 -38.39 -9.56 -95.94
CA THR A 6 -39.20 -8.47 -96.46
C THR A 6 -38.37 -7.19 -96.46
N GLY A 7 -37.25 -7.24 -97.19
CA GLY A 7 -36.62 -6.05 -97.72
C GLY A 7 -37.05 -5.91 -99.17
N THR A 8 -37.59 -4.73 -99.54
CA THR A 8 -38.08 -4.30 -100.86
C THR A 8 -39.59 -4.49 -101.12
N GLY A 9 -40.35 -3.40 -100.94
CA GLY A 9 -41.64 -3.21 -101.60
C GLY A 9 -41.42 -2.52 -102.95
N LEU A 10 -41.66 -3.21 -104.06
CA LEU A 10 -41.24 -2.83 -105.42
C LEU A 10 -42.02 -1.68 -106.09
N ILE A 11 -42.81 -0.87 -105.38
CA ILE A 11 -43.60 0.23 -106.01
C ILE A 11 -43.46 1.60 -105.31
N SER A 12 -42.83 1.69 -104.14
CA SER A 12 -42.54 2.98 -103.51
C SER A 12 -41.03 3.02 -103.23
N GLY A 13 -40.29 3.96 -103.83
CA GLY A 13 -38.83 4.10 -103.72
C GLY A 13 -38.35 4.52 -102.33
N ILE A 14 -38.88 3.93 -101.27
CA ILE A 14 -38.61 4.22 -99.87
C ILE A 14 -37.83 3.03 -99.30
N ASP A 15 -36.63 3.31 -98.79
CA ASP A 15 -35.80 2.31 -98.11
C ASP A 15 -36.35 2.05 -96.70
N TYR A 16 -37.25 1.07 -96.62
CA TYR A 16 -37.92 0.71 -95.37
C TYR A 16 -36.95 0.19 -94.30
N SER A 17 -35.82 -0.43 -94.67
CA SER A 17 -34.78 -0.81 -93.70
C SER A 17 -34.15 0.42 -93.06
N ALA A 18 -33.73 1.40 -93.87
CA ALA A 18 -33.17 2.65 -93.36
C ALA A 18 -34.18 3.45 -92.52
N LEU A 19 -35.47 3.44 -92.91
CA LEU A 19 -36.54 4.07 -92.15
C LEU A 19 -36.80 3.36 -90.81
N THR A 20 -36.78 2.02 -90.81
CA THR A 20 -36.98 1.20 -89.60
C THR A 20 -35.79 1.36 -88.65
N ASP A 21 -34.55 1.36 -89.16
CA ASP A 21 -33.35 1.64 -88.36
C ASP A 21 -33.34 3.08 -87.82
N ALA A 22 -33.81 4.06 -88.60
CA ALA A 22 -33.95 5.44 -88.14
C ALA A 22 -34.98 5.56 -87.01
N ILE A 23 -36.12 4.87 -87.10
CA ILE A 23 -37.16 4.84 -86.05
C ILE A 23 -36.66 4.07 -84.81
N ILE A 24 -36.05 2.90 -84.99
CA ILE A 24 -35.46 2.12 -83.87
C ILE A 24 -34.38 2.93 -83.16
N ASN A 25 -33.51 3.64 -83.89
CA ASN A 25 -32.49 4.50 -83.29
C ASN A 25 -33.10 5.74 -82.58
N ALA A 26 -34.16 6.33 -83.14
CA ALA A 26 -34.91 7.41 -82.49
C ALA A 26 -35.59 6.92 -81.19
N GLU A 27 -36.14 5.71 -81.19
CA GLU A 27 -36.73 5.06 -80.01
C GLU A 27 -35.68 4.58 -78.98
N ARG A 28 -34.44 4.30 -79.39
CA ARG A 28 -33.31 4.01 -78.49
C ARG A 28 -32.64 5.25 -77.90
N ALA A 29 -32.86 6.43 -78.46
CA ALA A 29 -32.28 7.68 -77.96
C ALA A 29 -32.56 7.96 -76.45
N PRO A 30 -33.76 7.70 -75.90
CA PRO A 30 -34.02 7.80 -74.45
C PRO A 30 -33.19 6.80 -73.63
N ALA A 31 -33.04 5.55 -74.10
CA ALA A 31 -32.22 4.53 -73.46
C ALA A 31 -30.73 4.92 -73.46
N ALA A 32 -30.20 5.41 -74.58
CA ALA A 32 -28.84 5.91 -74.68
C ALA A 32 -28.58 7.11 -73.73
N ARG A 33 -29.57 8.00 -73.55
CA ARG A 33 -29.50 9.08 -72.55
C ARG A 33 -29.45 8.54 -71.11
N LEU A 34 -30.22 7.49 -70.81
CA LEU A 34 -30.21 6.84 -69.50
C LEU A 34 -28.89 6.09 -69.24
N GLU A 35 -28.33 5.39 -70.23
CA GLU A 35 -27.00 4.74 -70.15
C GLU A 35 -25.90 5.78 -69.92
N SER A 36 -25.95 6.92 -70.62
CA SER A 36 -25.01 8.02 -70.40
C SER A 36 -25.13 8.64 -68.99
N ARG A 37 -26.37 8.83 -68.49
CA ARG A 37 -26.61 9.26 -67.10
C ARG A 37 -26.11 8.23 -66.09
N LEU A 38 -26.33 6.94 -66.33
CA LEU A 38 -25.85 5.85 -65.48
C LEU A 38 -24.31 5.89 -65.39
N LYS A 39 -23.63 6.00 -66.53
CA LYS A 39 -22.15 6.10 -66.57
C LYS A 39 -21.64 7.35 -65.84
N ASN A 40 -22.33 8.49 -65.98
CA ASN A 40 -21.99 9.72 -65.26
C ASN A 40 -22.17 9.57 -63.74
N VAL A 41 -23.27 8.94 -63.30
CA VAL A 41 -23.54 8.67 -61.88
C VAL A 41 -22.53 7.66 -61.32
N GLN A 42 -22.18 6.61 -62.06
CA GLN A 42 -21.15 5.63 -61.66
C GLN A 42 -19.76 6.26 -61.51
N SER A 43 -19.36 7.14 -62.43
CA SER A 43 -18.10 7.89 -62.31
C SER A 43 -18.10 8.80 -61.08
N LYS A 44 -19.23 9.48 -60.79
CA LYS A 44 -19.40 10.29 -59.58
C LYS A 44 -19.32 9.43 -58.31
N GLN A 45 -19.99 8.28 -58.29
CA GLN A 45 -19.96 7.35 -57.16
C GLN A 45 -18.53 6.85 -56.87
N SER A 46 -17.77 6.51 -57.92
CA SER A 46 -16.37 6.09 -57.79
C SER A 46 -15.50 7.22 -57.25
N ALA A 47 -15.67 8.45 -57.76
CA ALA A 47 -14.95 9.62 -57.27
C ALA A 47 -15.28 9.94 -55.80
N PHE A 48 -16.55 9.85 -55.38
CA PHE A 48 -16.94 10.04 -53.98
C PHE A 48 -16.37 8.94 -53.06
N THR A 49 -16.31 7.70 -53.54
CA THR A 49 -15.71 6.59 -52.79
C THR A 49 -14.20 6.83 -52.56
N GLN A 50 -13.49 7.26 -53.61
CA GLN A 50 -12.06 7.59 -53.53
C GLN A 50 -11.82 8.78 -52.57
N LEU A 51 -12.64 9.83 -52.67
CA LEU A 51 -12.56 10.99 -51.78
C LEU A 51 -12.82 10.59 -50.33
N SER A 52 -13.84 9.77 -50.06
CA SER A 52 -14.16 9.27 -48.72
C SER A 52 -13.00 8.47 -48.12
N ALA A 53 -12.37 7.57 -48.89
CA ALA A 53 -11.19 6.84 -48.44
C ALA A 53 -10.01 7.76 -48.11
N THR A 54 -9.81 8.80 -48.92
CA THR A 54 -8.71 9.77 -48.71
C THR A 54 -8.95 10.62 -47.45
N ILE A 55 -10.20 11.03 -47.22
CA ILE A 55 -10.60 11.77 -46.01
C ILE A 55 -10.45 10.90 -44.77
N LEU A 56 -10.81 9.61 -44.83
CA LEU A 56 -10.64 8.68 -43.71
C LEU A 56 -9.15 8.50 -43.34
N ASN A 57 -8.26 8.39 -44.32
CA ASN A 57 -6.82 8.31 -44.09
C ASN A 57 -6.25 9.61 -43.48
N LEU A 58 -6.72 10.76 -43.97
CA LEU A 58 -6.35 12.05 -43.40
C LEU A 58 -6.85 12.18 -41.97
N GLN A 59 -8.10 11.81 -41.71
CA GLN A 59 -8.71 11.83 -40.37
C GLN A 59 -7.89 10.97 -39.40
N ALA A 60 -7.54 9.74 -39.78
CA ALA A 60 -6.71 8.87 -38.94
C ALA A 60 -5.33 9.48 -38.62
N SER A 61 -4.70 10.10 -39.62
CA SER A 61 -3.40 10.77 -39.44
C SER A 61 -3.51 11.99 -38.53
N VAL A 62 -4.54 12.80 -38.71
CA VAL A 62 -4.83 13.97 -37.86
C VAL A 62 -5.16 13.54 -36.44
N THR A 63 -5.97 12.48 -36.23
CA THR A 63 -6.26 11.95 -34.89
C THR A 63 -5.00 11.47 -34.17
N LYS A 64 -4.05 10.85 -34.88
CA LYS A 64 -2.76 10.46 -34.31
C LYS A 64 -1.90 11.67 -33.94
N LEU A 65 -1.85 12.68 -34.81
CA LEU A 65 -1.10 13.92 -34.58
C LEU A 65 -1.77 14.85 -33.56
N SER A 66 -3.08 14.76 -33.34
CA SER A 66 -3.76 15.54 -32.30
C SER A 66 -3.54 14.96 -30.90
N SER A 67 -3.02 13.73 -30.78
CA SER A 67 -2.74 13.11 -29.49
C SER A 67 -1.43 13.63 -28.91
N ALA A 68 -1.49 14.28 -27.74
CA ALA A 68 -0.31 14.76 -27.02
C ALA A 68 0.70 13.63 -26.71
N SER A 69 0.23 12.38 -26.57
CA SER A 69 1.07 11.20 -26.33
C SER A 69 2.08 10.93 -27.46
N THR A 70 1.73 11.28 -28.71
CA THR A 70 2.59 11.12 -29.88
C THR A 70 3.89 11.92 -29.75
N PHE A 71 3.84 13.08 -29.07
CA PHE A 71 4.99 13.97 -28.88
C PHE A 71 5.66 13.81 -27.52
N ARG A 72 5.09 13.00 -26.62
CA ARG A 72 5.60 12.73 -25.27
C ARG A 72 6.19 11.32 -25.15
N GLY A 73 6.52 10.68 -26.27
CA GLY A 73 7.20 9.40 -26.30
C GLY A 73 8.63 9.52 -25.80
N THR A 74 9.05 8.64 -24.89
CA THR A 74 10.42 8.55 -24.40
C THR A 74 11.04 7.22 -24.84
N SER A 75 12.33 7.24 -25.16
CA SER A 75 13.11 6.01 -25.41
C SER A 75 13.80 5.58 -24.13
N VAL A 76 14.04 4.28 -23.97
CA VAL A 76 14.73 3.71 -22.82
C VAL A 76 15.92 2.89 -23.29
N SER A 77 17.04 3.03 -22.59
CA SER A 77 18.22 2.18 -22.74
C SER A 77 18.44 1.44 -21.43
N VAL A 78 18.56 0.12 -21.50
CA VAL A 78 18.79 -0.73 -20.32
C VAL A 78 20.18 -1.33 -20.44
N ALA A 79 20.99 -1.17 -19.39
CA ALA A 79 22.39 -1.63 -19.38
C ALA A 79 22.50 -3.16 -19.42
N ASP A 80 21.63 -3.87 -18.69
CA ASP A 80 21.55 -5.34 -18.69
C ASP A 80 20.12 -5.81 -18.95
N PRO A 81 19.74 -6.11 -20.21
CA PRO A 81 18.40 -6.55 -20.57
C PRO A 81 18.08 -7.97 -20.10
N THR A 82 19.04 -8.73 -19.57
CA THR A 82 18.78 -10.08 -19.04
C THR A 82 18.15 -10.05 -17.65
N GLN A 83 18.37 -8.95 -16.91
CA GLN A 83 17.83 -8.78 -15.56
C GLN A 83 16.52 -7.98 -15.53
N LEU A 84 16.34 -7.06 -16.48
CA LEU A 84 15.19 -6.15 -16.48
C LEU A 84 14.83 -5.73 -17.92
N SER A 85 13.54 -5.74 -18.24
CA SER A 85 13.01 -5.06 -19.42
C SER A 85 12.15 -3.87 -18.98
N VAL A 86 12.36 -2.70 -19.59
CA VAL A 86 11.60 -1.49 -19.28
C VAL A 86 10.84 -1.05 -20.52
N THR A 87 9.58 -0.66 -20.34
CA THR A 87 8.76 -0.02 -21.38
C THR A 87 8.24 1.31 -20.86
N THR A 88 8.33 2.37 -21.67
CA THR A 88 7.85 3.70 -21.29
C THR A 88 6.40 3.91 -21.74
N ARG A 89 5.71 4.81 -21.05
CA ARG A 89 4.39 5.32 -21.46
C ARG A 89 4.46 6.84 -21.59
N SER A 90 3.49 7.44 -22.28
CA SER A 90 3.38 8.90 -22.40
C SER A 90 3.38 9.54 -21.00
N GLY A 91 4.32 10.44 -20.75
CA GLY A 91 4.49 11.10 -19.45
C GLY A 91 5.57 10.50 -18.55
N ALA A 92 6.29 9.46 -18.99
CA ALA A 92 7.49 9.00 -18.29
C ALA A 92 8.53 10.13 -18.22
N LEU A 93 9.04 10.38 -17.00
CA LEU A 93 10.07 11.40 -16.77
C LEU A 93 11.40 10.95 -17.38
N ALA A 94 12.04 11.84 -18.12
CA ALA A 94 13.37 11.58 -18.68
C ALA A 94 14.41 11.64 -17.54
N GLY A 95 15.22 10.59 -17.42
CA GLY A 95 16.25 10.51 -16.38
C GLY A 95 17.00 9.19 -16.38
N SER A 96 18.04 9.14 -15.56
CA SER A 96 18.79 7.91 -15.29
C SER A 96 18.27 7.28 -14.00
N TYR A 97 17.85 6.02 -14.08
CA TYR A 97 17.34 5.25 -12.95
C TYR A 97 18.27 4.06 -12.70
N GLN A 98 18.67 3.84 -11.45
CA GLN A 98 19.48 2.69 -11.05
C GLN A 98 18.58 1.65 -10.40
N PHE A 99 18.61 0.43 -10.93
CA PHE A 99 17.88 -0.71 -10.40
C PHE A 99 18.86 -1.81 -10.00
N GLN A 100 18.60 -2.46 -8.89
CA GLN A 100 19.33 -3.65 -8.45
C GLN A 100 18.30 -4.75 -8.21
N SER A 101 18.36 -5.82 -9.02
CA SER A 101 17.52 -7.00 -8.79
C SER A 101 18.08 -7.78 -7.60
N ILE A 102 17.28 -7.93 -6.55
CA ILE A 102 17.68 -8.65 -5.33
C ILE A 102 17.05 -10.04 -5.29
N ARG A 103 15.77 -10.15 -5.71
CA ARG A 103 15.00 -11.39 -5.70
C ARG A 103 13.86 -11.32 -6.74
N GLU A 104 13.58 -12.45 -7.38
CA GLU A 104 12.39 -12.61 -8.22
C GLU A 104 11.13 -12.85 -7.40
N SER A 105 10.00 -12.30 -7.84
CA SER A 105 8.70 -12.64 -7.28
C SER A 105 8.42 -14.13 -7.49
N SER A 106 7.91 -14.79 -6.45
CA SER A 106 7.65 -16.23 -6.43
C SER A 106 6.26 -16.48 -5.85
N PHE A 107 5.54 -17.46 -6.40
CA PHE A 107 4.27 -17.90 -5.84
C PHE A 107 4.49 -19.03 -4.83
N ALA A 108 3.71 -19.05 -3.76
CA ALA A 108 3.69 -20.20 -2.85
C ALA A 108 3.02 -21.39 -3.56
N GLN A 109 3.71 -22.52 -3.61
CA GLN A 109 3.17 -23.79 -4.09
C GLN A 109 3.22 -24.81 -2.97
N ALA A 110 2.08 -25.40 -2.63
CA ALA A 110 1.99 -26.53 -1.73
C ALA A 110 1.51 -27.75 -2.52
N THR A 111 2.33 -28.80 -2.55
CA THR A 111 2.01 -30.05 -3.22
C THR A 111 1.82 -31.13 -2.16
N SER A 112 0.73 -31.90 -2.27
CA SER A 112 0.53 -33.06 -1.38
C SER A 112 1.71 -34.02 -1.50
N ARG A 113 2.15 -34.59 -0.37
CA ARG A 113 3.19 -35.63 -0.35
C ARG A 113 2.73 -36.98 -0.94
N GLY A 114 1.51 -37.03 -1.47
CA GLY A 114 0.85 -38.25 -1.92
C GLY A 114 0.16 -38.98 -0.78
N PHE A 115 -0.75 -39.88 -1.13
CA PHE A 115 -1.44 -40.77 -0.20
C PHE A 115 -0.88 -42.18 -0.35
N ALA A 116 -0.89 -42.98 0.72
CA ALA A 116 -0.27 -44.31 0.71
C ALA A 116 -0.98 -45.29 -0.23
N ASN A 117 -2.23 -45.00 -0.60
CA ASN A 117 -3.05 -45.80 -1.50
C ASN A 117 -4.14 -44.91 -2.13
N ALA A 118 -4.58 -45.27 -3.33
CA ALA A 118 -5.53 -44.46 -4.11
C ALA A 118 -6.97 -44.52 -3.57
N ASP A 119 -7.38 -45.67 -3.00
CA ASP A 119 -8.80 -45.98 -2.86
C ASP A 119 -9.23 -46.27 -1.41
N THR A 120 -8.29 -46.57 -0.51
CA THR A 120 -8.61 -47.01 0.86
C THR A 120 -8.40 -45.94 1.92
N GLN A 121 -7.54 -44.95 1.66
CA GLN A 121 -7.30 -43.85 2.59
C GLN A 121 -8.39 -42.79 2.39
N THR A 122 -9.38 -42.77 3.29
CA THR A 122 -10.39 -41.73 3.31
C THR A 122 -9.80 -40.40 3.81
N ILE A 123 -9.79 -39.38 2.96
CA ILE A 123 -9.38 -38.01 3.28
C ILE A 123 -10.62 -37.21 3.69
N GLY A 124 -10.53 -36.38 4.73
CA GLY A 124 -11.59 -35.41 5.05
C GLY A 124 -12.83 -35.94 5.76
N LYS A 125 -12.76 -37.09 6.47
CA LYS A 125 -13.91 -37.62 7.24
C LYS A 125 -14.39 -36.70 8.38
N ALA A 126 -13.52 -35.85 8.89
CA ALA A 126 -13.84 -34.71 9.75
C ALA A 126 -12.65 -33.74 9.74
N GLY A 127 -12.87 -32.49 9.31
CA GLY A 127 -11.83 -31.47 9.30
C GLY A 127 -12.17 -30.32 8.38
N THR A 128 -11.84 -29.11 8.79
CA THR A 128 -11.93 -27.90 7.97
C THR A 128 -10.54 -27.59 7.40
N VAL A 129 -10.47 -27.37 6.09
CA VAL A 129 -9.30 -26.80 5.44
C VAL A 129 -9.49 -25.29 5.41
N THR A 130 -8.73 -24.57 6.23
CA THR A 130 -8.74 -23.10 6.23
C THR A 130 -7.61 -22.59 5.37
N ILE A 131 -7.94 -21.94 4.26
CA ILE A 131 -6.99 -21.18 3.45
C ILE A 131 -7.14 -19.72 3.87
N SER A 132 -6.09 -19.13 4.41
CA SER A 132 -6.06 -17.72 4.76
C SER A 132 -4.71 -17.12 4.42
N SER A 133 -4.73 -15.87 3.95
CA SER A 133 -3.55 -15.01 3.81
C SER A 133 -3.71 -13.82 4.77
N PRO A 134 -3.71 -14.05 6.10
CA PRO A 134 -3.82 -12.97 7.06
C PRO A 134 -2.63 -12.03 6.91
N GLY A 135 -2.86 -10.73 7.04
CA GLY A 135 -1.76 -9.78 7.11
C GLY A 135 -0.86 -10.06 8.31
N LYS A 136 0.44 -9.84 8.12
CA LYS A 136 1.43 -9.98 9.18
C LYS A 136 1.30 -8.82 10.18
N LEU A 137 1.64 -9.08 11.43
CA LEU A 137 1.68 -8.12 12.54
C LEU A 137 3.00 -7.35 12.61
N SER A 138 4.02 -7.81 11.90
CA SER A 138 5.26 -7.07 11.66
C SER A 138 5.24 -6.56 10.21
N SER A 139 5.17 -5.25 10.04
CA SER A 139 5.29 -4.62 8.72
C SER A 139 6.75 -4.58 8.29
N GLU A 140 7.06 -5.04 7.08
CA GLU A 140 8.40 -4.95 6.50
C GLU A 140 8.63 -3.52 5.98
N THR A 141 9.54 -2.77 6.59
CA THR A 141 9.81 -1.39 6.20
C THR A 141 11.07 -1.29 5.37
N ARG A 142 10.92 -0.81 4.13
CA ARG A 142 12.04 -0.66 3.18
C ARG A 142 13.03 0.39 3.67
N LEU A 143 14.32 0.10 3.52
CA LEU A 143 15.40 1.02 3.92
C LEU A 143 15.37 2.37 3.20
N GLU A 144 14.77 2.44 2.01
CA GLU A 144 14.60 3.68 1.23
C GLU A 144 13.55 4.63 1.82
N LEU A 145 12.63 4.14 2.65
CA LEU A 145 11.59 4.95 3.30
C LEU A 145 12.05 5.57 4.63
N LEU A 146 13.20 5.13 5.14
CA LEU A 146 13.75 5.63 6.41
C LEU A 146 14.30 7.05 6.27
N ASN A 147 14.58 7.69 7.40
CA ASN A 147 15.14 9.04 7.49
C ASN A 147 14.31 10.08 6.71
N GLY A 148 12.99 10.05 6.89
CA GLY A 148 12.05 10.96 6.20
C GLY A 148 11.99 10.77 4.67
N GLY A 149 12.35 9.58 4.17
CA GLY A 149 12.40 9.26 2.75
C GLY A 149 13.74 9.54 2.07
N THR A 150 14.77 9.96 2.81
CA THR A 150 16.14 10.05 2.27
C THR A 150 16.81 8.68 2.13
N GLY A 151 16.31 7.69 2.87
CA GLY A 151 16.75 6.31 2.84
C GLY A 151 18.06 6.03 3.56
N VAL A 152 18.46 4.76 3.54
CA VAL A 152 19.73 4.27 4.08
C VAL A 152 20.58 3.70 2.94
N GLN A 153 21.83 4.13 2.86
CA GLN A 153 22.81 3.56 1.96
C GLN A 153 23.17 2.14 2.43
N ARG A 154 23.01 1.16 1.55
CA ARG A 154 23.46 -0.21 1.80
C ARG A 154 24.98 -0.30 1.76
N GLY A 155 25.55 -1.10 2.64
CA GLY A 155 27.00 -1.23 2.80
C GLY A 155 27.34 -2.21 3.92
N SER A 156 28.56 -2.13 4.44
CA SER A 156 28.99 -2.95 5.57
C SER A 156 29.34 -2.05 6.75
N LEU A 157 29.09 -2.56 7.95
CA LEU A 157 29.46 -1.90 9.20
C LEU A 157 30.21 -2.88 10.10
N ARG A 158 30.91 -2.34 11.10
CA ARG A 158 31.66 -3.13 12.07
C ARG A 158 31.06 -2.93 13.45
N ILE A 159 30.74 -4.04 14.11
CA ILE A 159 30.25 -4.05 15.49
C ILE A 159 31.32 -4.72 16.35
N THR A 160 31.71 -4.07 17.44
CA THR A 160 32.57 -4.64 18.48
C THR A 160 31.76 -4.75 19.76
N ASP A 161 31.69 -5.96 20.31
CA ASP A 161 30.97 -6.26 21.54
C ASP A 161 31.81 -5.90 22.78
N ARG A 162 31.23 -6.03 23.97
CA ARG A 162 31.88 -5.67 25.24
C ARG A 162 32.91 -6.69 25.73
N SER A 163 33.10 -7.78 24.99
CA SER A 163 34.20 -8.74 25.16
C SER A 163 35.37 -8.48 24.21
N ASP A 164 35.34 -7.34 23.50
CA ASP A 164 36.29 -6.93 22.45
C ASP A 164 36.25 -7.82 21.19
N SER A 165 35.24 -8.68 21.06
CA SER A 165 35.01 -9.46 19.83
C SER A 165 34.39 -8.55 18.77
N THR A 166 34.81 -8.70 17.51
CA THR A 166 34.43 -7.78 16.44
C THR A 166 33.93 -8.54 15.22
N ALA A 167 32.77 -8.14 14.71
CA ALA A 167 32.17 -8.67 13.49
C ALA A 167 32.06 -7.58 12.41
N THR A 168 32.28 -7.96 11.16
CA THR A 168 31.89 -7.17 9.99
C THR A 168 30.55 -7.67 9.48
N VAL A 169 29.54 -6.82 9.55
CA VAL A 169 28.17 -7.11 9.12
C VAL A 169 27.96 -6.52 7.73
N ASP A 170 27.71 -7.37 6.73
CA ASP A 170 27.41 -6.95 5.36
C ASP A 170 25.90 -6.79 5.14
N LEU A 171 25.46 -5.54 4.98
CA LEU A 171 24.07 -5.15 4.73
C LEU A 171 23.84 -4.78 3.24
N SER A 172 24.79 -5.09 2.35
CA SER A 172 24.70 -4.76 0.92
C SER A 172 23.47 -5.35 0.23
N LYS A 173 22.92 -6.45 0.77
CA LYS A 173 21.74 -7.17 0.27
C LYS A 173 20.46 -6.94 1.07
N SER A 174 20.51 -6.18 2.16
CA SER A 174 19.34 -5.92 3.01
C SER A 174 18.38 -4.94 2.33
N LEU A 175 17.11 -5.31 2.17
CA LEU A 175 16.09 -4.45 1.56
C LEU A 175 15.31 -3.66 2.62
N THR A 176 15.08 -4.29 3.76
CA THR A 176 14.24 -3.76 4.85
C THR A 176 15.02 -3.60 6.14
N ILE A 177 14.46 -2.86 7.11
CA ILE A 177 15.04 -2.77 8.44
C ILE A 177 15.01 -4.12 9.17
N GLU A 178 14.02 -4.96 8.87
CA GLU A 178 13.93 -6.33 9.39
C GLU A 178 15.07 -7.22 8.86
N ASP A 179 15.47 -7.06 7.59
CA ASP A 179 16.64 -7.73 7.05
C ASP A 179 17.92 -7.30 7.78
N VAL A 180 18.04 -6.02 8.16
CA VAL A 180 19.18 -5.52 8.94
C VAL A 180 19.22 -6.16 10.31
N VAL A 181 18.09 -6.17 11.03
CA VAL A 181 17.96 -6.83 12.34
C VAL A 181 18.35 -8.31 12.23
N LYS A 182 17.81 -9.00 11.23
CA LYS A 182 18.11 -10.41 10.98
C LYS A 182 19.61 -10.62 10.71
N THR A 183 20.20 -9.82 9.83
CA THR A 183 21.62 -9.97 9.45
C THR A 183 22.55 -9.73 10.63
N ILE A 184 22.23 -8.78 11.52
CA ILE A 184 23.00 -8.56 12.76
C ILE A 184 22.83 -9.77 13.71
N ASN A 185 21.60 -10.24 13.91
CA ASN A 185 21.31 -11.36 14.81
C ASN A 185 21.86 -12.71 14.34
N GLU A 186 22.13 -12.87 13.04
CA GLU A 186 22.75 -14.06 12.47
C GLU A 186 24.30 -14.05 12.56
N SER A 187 24.90 -12.94 13.01
CA SER A 187 26.34 -12.82 13.17
C SER A 187 26.85 -13.64 14.36
N SER A 188 27.60 -14.71 14.11
CA SER A 188 28.15 -15.58 15.16
C SER A 188 29.42 -15.07 15.84
N ASP A 189 30.07 -14.05 15.25
CA ASP A 189 31.37 -13.54 15.72
C ASP A 189 31.23 -12.57 16.92
N ILE A 190 30.00 -12.16 17.25
CA ILE A 190 29.66 -11.27 18.36
C ILE A 190 28.41 -11.79 19.08
N ASN A 191 28.26 -11.50 20.37
CA ASN A 191 27.03 -11.83 21.11
C ASN A 191 26.18 -10.56 21.33
N VAL A 192 25.71 -9.99 20.21
CA VAL A 192 24.87 -8.78 20.18
C VAL A 192 23.54 -9.11 19.53
N VAL A 193 22.44 -8.67 20.15
CA VAL A 193 21.09 -8.81 19.64
C VAL A 193 20.55 -7.45 19.21
N ALA A 194 20.21 -7.32 17.94
CA ALA A 194 19.47 -6.20 17.39
C ALA A 194 17.95 -6.41 17.54
N ARG A 195 17.24 -5.33 17.88
CA ARG A 195 15.77 -5.27 17.84
C ARG A 195 15.31 -3.88 17.41
N ILE A 196 14.12 -3.81 16.82
CA ILE A 196 13.43 -2.54 16.57
C ILE A 196 12.58 -2.24 17.80
N SER A 197 12.59 -0.99 18.25
CA SER A 197 11.73 -0.51 19.33
C SER A 197 11.55 0.99 19.17
N GLN A 198 10.30 1.47 19.22
CA GLN A 198 9.97 2.89 19.13
C GLN A 198 10.65 3.60 17.93
N ASP A 199 10.52 3.03 16.72
CA ASP A 199 11.11 3.59 15.48
C ASP A 199 12.64 3.70 15.45
N ARG A 200 13.32 3.02 16.38
CA ARG A 200 14.78 2.99 16.51
C ARG A 200 15.30 1.56 16.47
N LEU A 201 16.55 1.42 16.07
CA LEU A 201 17.29 0.18 16.23
C LEU A 201 18.00 0.18 17.60
N ILE A 202 17.79 -0.86 18.39
CA ILE A 202 18.46 -1.07 19.68
C ILE A 202 19.34 -2.30 19.56
N LEU A 203 20.61 -2.15 19.93
CA LEU A 203 21.57 -3.24 20.03
C LEU A 203 21.82 -3.56 21.50
N GLU A 204 21.70 -4.83 21.87
CA GLU A 204 21.93 -5.33 23.21
C GLU A 204 23.04 -6.38 23.22
N ASP A 205 24.12 -6.09 23.93
CA ASP A 205 25.21 -7.01 24.20
C ASP A 205 24.82 -8.01 25.30
N ARG A 206 25.04 -9.30 25.03
CA ARG A 206 24.75 -10.41 25.95
C ARG A 206 26.00 -11.11 26.47
N THR A 207 27.20 -10.56 26.23
CA THR A 207 28.46 -11.13 26.70
C THR A 207 28.65 -10.96 28.21
N GLY A 208 28.11 -9.89 28.79
CA GLY A 208 28.40 -9.48 30.17
C GLY A 208 29.79 -8.88 30.37
N GLY A 209 30.52 -8.59 29.28
CA GLY A 209 31.85 -7.98 29.33
C GLY A 209 31.84 -6.54 29.86
N SER A 210 32.99 -6.07 30.34
CA SER A 210 33.18 -4.71 30.85
C SER A 210 33.61 -3.69 29.79
N GLY A 211 33.85 -4.14 28.55
CA GLY A 211 34.22 -3.29 27.42
C GLY A 211 33.09 -2.38 26.96
N THR A 212 33.30 -1.73 25.82
CA THR A 212 32.33 -0.78 25.22
C THR A 212 31.74 -1.41 23.97
N LEU A 213 30.41 -1.42 23.86
CA LEU A 213 29.73 -1.82 22.62
C LEU A 213 29.93 -0.68 21.61
N THR A 214 30.60 -0.95 20.48
CA THR A 214 30.86 0.06 19.46
C THR A 214 30.36 -0.36 18.09
N VAL A 215 29.86 0.60 17.33
CA VAL A 215 29.44 0.44 15.94
C VAL A 215 30.16 1.50 15.11
N SER A 216 30.90 1.04 14.11
CA SER A 216 31.69 1.90 13.22
C SER A 216 31.42 1.59 11.75
N GLU A 217 31.55 2.62 10.92
CA GLU A 217 31.48 2.48 9.47
C GLU A 217 32.71 1.74 8.93
N ILE A 218 32.52 1.00 7.84
CA ILE A 218 33.62 0.40 7.08
C ILE A 218 33.79 1.19 5.76
N SER A 219 35.04 1.39 5.34
CA SER A 219 35.40 1.98 4.04
C SER A 219 34.77 3.36 3.76
N GLY A 220 34.54 4.17 4.80
CA GLY A 220 33.92 5.49 4.65
C GLY A 220 32.42 5.46 4.33
N GLY A 221 31.75 4.33 4.60
CA GLY A 221 30.30 4.19 4.50
C GLY A 221 29.53 5.14 5.42
N LYS A 222 28.22 5.23 5.20
CA LYS A 222 27.27 5.99 6.03
C LYS A 222 26.13 5.11 6.56
N THR A 223 26.28 3.79 6.45
CA THR A 223 25.20 2.85 6.73
C THR A 223 24.84 2.84 8.21
N ALA A 224 25.82 2.75 9.11
CA ALA A 224 25.57 2.79 10.55
C ALA A 224 25.01 4.15 11.01
N ALA A 225 25.49 5.25 10.44
CA ALA A 225 25.03 6.60 10.75
C ALA A 225 23.59 6.82 10.28
N GLN A 226 23.25 6.36 9.08
CA GLN A 226 21.89 6.44 8.53
C GLN A 226 20.93 5.42 9.16
N LEU A 227 21.44 4.33 9.74
CA LEU A 227 20.68 3.44 10.63
C LEU A 227 20.62 3.96 12.07
N GLY A 228 21.18 5.15 12.35
CA GLY A 228 21.11 5.78 13.66
C GLY A 228 21.90 5.07 14.76
N ILE A 229 22.71 4.06 14.42
CA ILE A 229 23.44 3.21 15.39
C ILE A 229 24.94 3.46 15.43
N ALA A 230 25.48 4.38 14.61
CA ALA A 230 26.89 4.74 14.68
C ALA A 230 27.24 5.38 16.04
N GLY A 231 28.20 4.79 16.76
CA GLY A 231 28.60 5.29 18.06
C GLY A 231 29.12 4.22 19.00
N ALA A 232 29.17 4.57 20.28
CA ALA A 232 29.67 3.70 21.35
C ALA A 232 28.76 3.79 22.57
N ALA A 233 28.52 2.66 23.24
CA ALA A 233 27.77 2.57 24.48
C ALA A 233 28.62 1.87 25.55
N ALA A 234 28.79 2.55 26.70
CA ALA A 234 29.51 1.99 27.85
C ALA A 234 28.71 0.89 28.58
N GLY A 235 27.38 0.90 28.42
CA GLY A 235 26.48 -0.13 28.94
C GLY A 235 26.25 -1.27 27.94
N ALA A 236 25.45 -2.26 28.34
CA ALA A 236 25.07 -3.38 27.49
C ALA A 236 24.11 -3.00 26.35
N THR A 237 23.61 -1.77 26.32
CA THR A 237 22.59 -1.34 25.34
C THR A 237 23.05 -0.09 24.61
N LEU A 238 23.04 -0.15 23.28
CA LEU A 238 23.18 0.99 22.39
C LEU A 238 21.83 1.26 21.75
N THR A 239 21.24 2.41 22.06
CA THR A 239 19.97 2.87 21.48
C THR A 239 20.27 3.83 20.35
N GLY A 240 19.77 3.52 19.15
CA GLY A 240 19.94 4.39 17.98
C GLY A 240 19.03 5.62 18.00
N THR A 241 19.07 6.40 16.92
CA THR A 241 18.18 7.55 16.67
C THR A 241 16.90 7.13 15.95
N ASP A 242 15.87 8.00 15.96
CA ASP A 242 14.63 7.77 15.20
C ASP A 242 14.93 7.61 13.72
N LEU A 243 14.43 6.53 13.11
CA LEU A 243 14.64 6.19 11.70
C LEU A 243 13.39 6.38 10.86
N PHE A 244 12.24 6.51 11.51
CA PHE A 244 10.96 6.61 10.83
C PHE A 244 10.24 7.87 11.30
N GLU A 245 9.95 8.75 10.35
CA GLU A 245 9.18 9.96 10.58
C GLU A 245 8.19 10.13 9.42
N VAL A 246 6.94 10.39 9.77
CA VAL A 246 5.89 10.69 8.79
C VAL A 246 6.02 12.17 8.43
N THR A 247 6.50 12.44 7.22
CA THR A 247 6.63 13.79 6.64
C THR A 247 5.55 14.03 5.57
N GLU A 248 5.43 15.27 5.09
CA GLU A 248 4.47 15.60 4.02
C GLU A 248 4.75 14.84 2.71
N ASN A 249 6.01 14.42 2.48
CA ASN A 249 6.40 13.66 1.29
C ASN A 249 5.98 12.18 1.34
N PHE A 250 5.44 11.71 2.47
CA PHE A 250 5.07 10.30 2.62
C PHE A 250 3.91 9.94 1.71
N GLN A 251 4.01 8.81 1.01
CA GLN A 251 2.99 8.37 0.06
C GLN A 251 1.74 7.88 0.80
N LEU A 252 0.55 8.23 0.30
CA LEU A 252 -0.71 7.74 0.89
C LEU A 252 -0.85 6.22 0.85
N GLY A 253 -0.29 5.58 -0.18
CA GLY A 253 -0.34 4.13 -0.34
C GLY A 253 0.42 3.37 0.74
N THR A 254 1.34 4.01 1.47
CA THR A 254 2.09 3.40 2.58
C THR A 254 1.49 3.73 3.94
N LEU A 255 0.45 4.56 4.01
CA LEU A 255 -0.24 4.90 5.25
C LEU A 255 -1.23 3.81 5.66
N ASN A 256 -1.61 3.85 6.94
CA ASN A 256 -2.61 2.99 7.51
C ASN A 256 -2.32 1.49 7.25
N ASP A 257 -1.08 1.05 7.48
CA ASP A 257 -0.58 -0.30 7.19
C ASP A 257 -0.73 -0.74 5.72
N GLY A 258 -0.66 0.22 4.79
CA GLY A 258 -0.80 -0.04 3.36
C GLY A 258 -2.25 -0.22 2.90
N ASN A 259 -3.24 0.07 3.76
CA ASN A 259 -4.64 -0.03 3.36
C ASN A 259 -5.04 1.05 2.34
N GLY A 260 -4.31 2.17 2.22
CA GLY A 260 -4.51 3.14 1.13
C GLY A 260 -5.88 3.86 1.11
N LEU A 261 -5.91 4.99 0.41
CA LEU A 261 -7.12 5.81 0.21
C LEU A 261 -7.91 5.31 -0.99
N TYR A 262 -9.20 5.07 -0.81
CA TYR A 262 -10.12 4.84 -1.91
C TYR A 262 -10.43 6.19 -2.58
N GLN A 263 -10.02 6.35 -3.83
CA GLN A 263 -10.27 7.55 -4.62
C GLN A 263 -11.29 7.22 -5.71
N LYS A 264 -12.34 8.03 -5.80
CA LYS A 264 -13.34 7.92 -6.85
C LYS A 264 -13.42 9.26 -7.56
N ALA A 265 -13.18 9.22 -8.87
CA ALA A 265 -13.12 10.41 -9.70
C ALA A 265 -14.40 11.27 -9.61
N ASP A 266 -14.18 12.58 -9.53
CA ASP A 266 -15.14 13.67 -9.59
C ASP A 266 -16.20 13.66 -8.48
N VAL A 267 -15.89 13.09 -7.30
CA VAL A 267 -16.77 13.14 -6.12
C VAL A 267 -16.01 13.55 -4.86
N ASP A 268 -16.70 14.22 -3.94
CA ASP A 268 -16.09 14.62 -2.67
C ASP A 268 -15.87 13.42 -1.74
N ASP A 269 -14.76 13.42 -1.02
CA ASP A 269 -14.31 12.33 -0.14
C ASP A 269 -14.55 12.64 1.35
N LEU A 270 -14.40 13.91 1.72
CA LEU A 270 -14.44 14.38 3.10
C LEU A 270 -15.43 15.52 3.25
N ARG A 271 -16.19 15.51 4.34
CA ARG A 271 -16.96 16.66 4.82
C ARG A 271 -16.42 17.10 6.16
N LEU A 272 -16.09 18.39 6.27
CA LEU A 272 -15.76 19.05 7.52
C LEU A 272 -16.96 19.94 7.91
N ALA A 273 -17.62 19.63 9.02
CA ALA A 273 -18.65 20.50 9.58
C ALA A 273 -18.06 21.33 10.71
N LEU A 274 -18.18 22.66 10.59
CA LEU A 274 -17.49 23.66 11.40
C LEU A 274 -18.33 24.18 12.56
N ALA A 275 -17.69 24.87 13.48
CA ALA A 275 -18.31 25.42 14.68
C ALA A 275 -19.37 26.49 14.37
N ASP A 276 -19.23 27.24 13.27
CA ASP A 276 -20.21 28.21 12.78
C ASP A 276 -21.41 27.58 12.05
N GLY A 277 -21.43 26.26 11.88
CA GLY A 277 -22.46 25.50 11.18
C GLY A 277 -22.26 25.39 9.67
N SER A 278 -21.21 26.00 9.11
CA SER A 278 -20.84 25.82 7.71
C SER A 278 -20.15 24.47 7.47
N GLN A 279 -20.10 24.05 6.21
CA GLN A 279 -19.51 22.80 5.78
C GLN A 279 -18.49 23.07 4.68
N VAL A 280 -17.42 22.28 4.69
CA VAL A 280 -16.38 22.24 3.65
C VAL A 280 -16.34 20.81 3.14
N ASP A 281 -16.67 20.61 1.87
CA ASP A 281 -16.58 19.32 1.21
C ASP A 281 -15.31 19.30 0.37
N VAL A 282 -14.45 18.30 0.57
CA VAL A 282 -13.14 18.21 -0.07
C VAL A 282 -13.08 16.95 -0.91
N ASN A 283 -12.77 17.13 -2.19
CA ASN A 283 -12.42 16.05 -3.12
C ASN A 283 -10.91 15.77 -3.02
N LEU A 284 -10.51 14.53 -2.75
CA LEU A 284 -9.11 14.10 -2.63
C LEU A 284 -8.59 13.39 -3.89
N ASP A 285 -9.19 13.60 -5.05
CA ASP A 285 -8.74 13.03 -6.31
C ASP A 285 -7.33 13.47 -6.67
N GLY A 286 -6.51 12.48 -7.06
CA GLY A 286 -5.16 12.71 -7.58
C GLY A 286 -4.11 13.01 -6.52
N VAL A 287 -4.47 12.96 -5.23
CA VAL A 287 -3.50 13.09 -4.13
C VAL A 287 -2.59 11.86 -4.06
N ALA A 288 -1.28 12.08 -3.99
CA ALA A 288 -0.28 11.01 -3.91
C ALA A 288 0.44 11.00 -2.55
N THR A 289 0.59 12.17 -1.93
CA THR A 289 1.31 12.37 -0.66
C THR A 289 0.43 13.01 0.42
N ILE A 290 0.88 12.96 1.69
CA ILE A 290 0.23 13.70 2.78
C ILE A 290 0.21 15.20 2.51
N GLY A 291 1.30 15.74 1.95
CA GLY A 291 1.39 17.14 1.54
C GLY A 291 0.29 17.50 0.56
N ASP A 292 0.03 16.66 -0.44
CA ASP A 292 -1.07 16.88 -1.38
C ASP A 292 -2.43 16.95 -0.67
N VAL A 293 -2.67 16.11 0.34
CA VAL A 293 -3.91 16.15 1.15
C VAL A 293 -4.01 17.46 1.93
N VAL A 294 -2.92 17.88 2.59
CA VAL A 294 -2.86 19.14 3.34
C VAL A 294 -3.15 20.32 2.40
N THR A 295 -2.49 20.37 1.25
CA THR A 295 -2.72 21.36 0.20
C THR A 295 -4.16 21.32 -0.28
N LYS A 296 -4.70 20.14 -0.58
CA LYS A 296 -6.06 19.98 -1.11
C LYS A 296 -7.12 20.49 -0.14
N ILE A 297 -6.97 20.25 1.15
CA ILE A 297 -7.90 20.78 2.17
C ILE A 297 -7.74 22.30 2.30
N ASN A 298 -6.51 22.80 2.37
CA ASN A 298 -6.25 24.23 2.59
C ASN A 298 -6.67 25.10 1.40
N GLU A 299 -6.44 24.61 0.18
CA GLU A 299 -6.73 25.31 -1.08
C GLU A 299 -8.11 24.97 -1.65
N ASP A 300 -8.91 24.18 -0.93
CA ASP A 300 -10.27 23.86 -1.36
C ASP A 300 -11.12 25.15 -1.49
N ALA A 301 -11.93 25.22 -2.55
CA ALA A 301 -12.76 26.39 -2.84
C ALA A 301 -13.80 26.64 -1.73
N ASP A 302 -14.32 25.59 -1.12
CA ASP A 302 -15.31 25.68 -0.04
C ASP A 302 -14.68 26.03 1.31
N ASN A 303 -13.36 25.79 1.46
CA ASN A 303 -12.65 26.08 2.69
C ASN A 303 -12.58 27.59 2.96
N ALA A 304 -12.25 28.41 1.96
CA ALA A 304 -12.18 29.86 2.07
C ALA A 304 -11.43 30.39 3.33
N GLY A 305 -10.43 29.63 3.82
CA GLY A 305 -9.65 29.95 5.02
C GLY A 305 -10.31 29.63 6.37
N LYS A 306 -11.43 28.90 6.38
CA LYS A 306 -12.15 28.51 7.60
C LYS A 306 -11.49 27.36 8.35
N VAL A 307 -10.79 26.47 7.65
CA VAL A 307 -10.02 25.37 8.22
C VAL A 307 -8.56 25.50 7.79
N THR A 308 -7.66 25.25 8.73
CA THR A 308 -6.23 25.06 8.45
C THR A 308 -5.85 23.62 8.73
N ALA A 309 -5.44 22.89 7.70
CA ALA A 309 -4.83 21.58 7.78
C ALA A 309 -3.30 21.70 7.90
N SER A 310 -2.70 20.89 8.77
CA SER A 310 -1.24 20.81 8.94
C SER A 310 -0.83 19.42 9.41
N LEU A 311 0.42 19.04 9.15
CA LEU A 311 1.01 17.82 9.68
C LEU A 311 1.86 18.13 10.92
N VAL A 312 1.47 17.58 12.08
CA VAL A 312 2.19 17.79 13.36
C VAL A 312 2.48 16.43 13.98
N ASN A 313 3.75 16.13 14.23
CA ASN A 313 4.20 14.87 14.84
C ASN A 313 3.62 13.62 14.13
N GLY A 314 3.59 13.63 12.79
CA GLY A 314 3.05 12.54 11.98
C GLY A 314 1.53 12.35 12.07
N ARG A 315 0.79 13.38 12.52
CA ARG A 315 -0.68 13.41 12.61
C ARG A 315 -1.22 14.58 11.82
N LEU A 316 -2.33 14.36 11.11
CA LEU A 316 -3.06 15.44 10.48
C LEU A 316 -3.82 16.23 11.56
N VAL A 317 -3.59 17.53 11.61
CA VAL A 317 -4.24 18.47 12.53
C VAL A 317 -5.07 19.43 11.72
N LEU A 318 -6.36 19.51 12.06
CA LEU A 318 -7.32 20.43 11.45
C LEU A 318 -7.73 21.47 12.49
N ALA A 319 -7.47 22.74 12.22
CA ALA A 319 -7.87 23.86 13.07
C ALA A 319 -9.03 24.61 12.42
N ASP A 320 -10.16 24.65 13.11
CA ASP A 320 -11.31 25.48 12.76
C ASP A 320 -11.04 26.94 13.19
N GLN A 321 -11.05 27.83 12.23
CA GLN A 321 -10.79 29.26 12.37
C GLN A 321 -12.09 30.07 12.50
N THR A 322 -13.25 29.40 12.49
CA THR A 322 -14.56 30.05 12.60
C THR A 322 -14.91 30.37 14.06
N THR A 323 -15.80 31.34 14.23
CA THR A 323 -16.33 31.71 15.56
C THR A 323 -17.74 31.16 15.71
N GLY A 324 -17.88 30.00 16.34
CA GLY A 324 -19.18 29.38 16.59
C GLY A 324 -19.15 28.45 17.81
N GLY A 325 -20.34 28.06 18.28
CA GLY A 325 -20.50 27.17 19.44
C GLY A 325 -20.56 25.68 19.11
N GLY A 326 -20.53 25.33 17.82
CA GLY A 326 -20.47 23.94 17.36
C GLY A 326 -19.11 23.30 17.59
N THR A 327 -18.99 22.03 17.21
CA THR A 327 -17.74 21.28 17.30
C THR A 327 -17.33 20.84 15.91
N LEU A 328 -16.04 21.02 15.57
CA LEU A 328 -15.48 20.52 14.32
C LEU A 328 -15.67 18.99 14.24
N THR A 329 -16.32 18.52 13.18
CA THR A 329 -16.47 17.10 12.90
C THR A 329 -16.08 16.78 11.46
N VAL A 330 -15.54 15.59 11.24
CA VAL A 330 -15.12 15.12 9.92
C VAL A 330 -15.84 13.82 9.61
N ALA A 331 -16.42 13.72 8.42
CA ALA A 331 -17.12 12.53 7.95
C ALA A 331 -16.66 12.14 6.54
N ASN A 332 -16.72 10.84 6.23
CA ASN A 332 -16.56 10.36 4.86
C ASN A 332 -17.78 10.72 4.02
N LEU A 333 -17.56 11.12 2.78
CA LEU A 333 -18.59 11.28 1.76
C LEU A 333 -18.46 10.18 0.70
N ASN A 334 -19.55 9.91 -0.02
CA ASN A 334 -19.56 9.09 -1.24
C ASN A 334 -18.91 7.69 -1.12
N SER A 335 -18.99 7.06 0.06
CA SER A 335 -18.33 5.77 0.38
C SER A 335 -16.80 5.81 0.45
N SER A 336 -16.23 7.01 0.61
CA SER A 336 -14.81 7.19 0.89
C SER A 336 -14.40 6.55 2.22
N ASN A 337 -13.12 6.22 2.35
CA ASN A 337 -12.49 5.73 3.59
C ASN A 337 -11.49 6.75 4.18
N ALA A 338 -11.57 8.01 3.74
CA ALA A 338 -10.59 9.06 4.06
C ALA A 338 -10.39 9.29 5.57
N THR A 339 -11.45 9.33 6.38
CA THR A 339 -11.34 9.51 7.84
C THR A 339 -10.60 8.37 8.54
N ASP A 340 -10.74 7.13 8.06
CA ASP A 340 -10.04 5.98 8.65
C ASP A 340 -8.55 5.99 8.25
N VAL A 341 -8.26 6.27 6.97
CA VAL A 341 -6.90 6.29 6.41
C VAL A 341 -6.08 7.48 6.93
N LEU A 342 -6.65 8.68 6.88
CA LEU A 342 -6.03 9.92 7.37
C LEU A 342 -6.16 10.08 8.90
N GLY A 343 -6.71 9.09 9.58
CA GLY A 343 -6.80 9.06 11.03
C GLY A 343 -7.69 10.15 11.64
N LEU A 344 -8.58 10.77 10.85
CA LEU A 344 -9.46 11.87 11.25
C LEU A 344 -10.74 11.41 11.97
N LYS A 345 -10.91 10.10 12.20
CA LYS A 345 -11.98 9.53 13.02
C LYS A 345 -11.71 9.75 14.51
N THR A 346 -11.61 11.01 14.90
CA THR A 346 -11.38 11.47 16.28
C THR A 346 -12.34 12.60 16.61
N THR A 347 -12.46 12.93 17.90
CA THR A 347 -13.28 14.05 18.36
C THR A 347 -12.40 15.28 18.53
N ALA A 348 -12.84 16.42 17.99
CA ALA A 348 -12.16 17.69 18.18
C ALA A 348 -12.16 18.11 19.66
N THR A 349 -11.07 18.74 20.10
CA THR A 349 -10.97 19.38 21.41
C THR A 349 -10.93 20.89 21.20
N GLY A 350 -12.00 21.58 21.58
CA GLY A 350 -12.17 23.00 21.22
C GLY A 350 -12.30 23.16 19.70
N SER A 351 -11.49 24.05 19.12
CA SER A 351 -11.48 24.31 17.67
C SER A 351 -10.48 23.44 16.89
N THR A 352 -9.77 22.52 17.54
CA THR A 352 -8.74 21.71 16.89
C THR A 352 -9.10 20.22 16.93
N LEU A 353 -9.03 19.57 15.78
CA LEU A 353 -9.11 18.12 15.63
C LEU A 353 -7.71 17.59 15.33
N THR A 354 -7.16 16.84 16.27
CA THR A 354 -5.90 16.10 16.09
C THR A 354 -6.22 14.67 15.70
N GLY A 355 -5.71 14.24 14.55
CA GLY A 355 -5.87 12.89 14.05
C GLY A 355 -5.12 11.83 14.87
N SER A 356 -5.51 10.58 14.68
CA SER A 356 -4.75 9.41 15.11
C SER A 356 -3.47 9.26 14.31
N ARG A 357 -2.56 8.41 14.81
CA ARG A 357 -1.29 8.10 14.14
C ARG A 357 -1.56 7.56 12.73
N LEU A 358 -0.86 8.11 11.73
CA LEU A 358 -1.05 7.80 10.31
C LEU A 358 -0.32 6.54 9.83
N SER A 359 0.78 6.19 10.49
CA SER A 359 1.61 5.02 10.17
C SER A 359 1.96 4.27 11.46
N ALA A 360 2.03 2.93 11.42
CA ALA A 360 2.38 2.13 12.59
C ALA A 360 3.81 2.38 13.11
N GLY A 361 4.70 2.87 12.25
CA GLY A 361 6.13 2.89 12.53
C GLY A 361 6.81 1.58 12.14
N LEU A 362 8.00 1.35 12.66
CA LEU A 362 8.85 0.22 12.28
C LEU A 362 8.46 -1.09 12.98
N GLY A 363 8.42 -2.19 12.22
CA GLY A 363 8.28 -3.55 12.77
C GLY A 363 6.94 -3.87 13.42
N THR A 364 5.91 -3.03 13.25
CA THR A 364 4.61 -3.16 13.93
C THR A 364 3.45 -2.79 13.00
N VAL A 365 2.22 -2.88 13.51
CA VAL A 365 0.96 -2.51 12.84
C VAL A 365 0.11 -1.62 13.75
N LEU A 366 -0.82 -0.87 13.17
CA LEU A 366 -1.76 -0.03 13.92
C LEU A 366 -2.84 -0.90 14.57
N LEU A 367 -3.15 -0.62 15.84
CA LEU A 367 -4.21 -1.34 16.57
C LEU A 367 -5.57 -1.19 15.89
N LYS A 368 -5.83 -0.08 15.21
CA LYS A 368 -7.07 0.17 14.47
C LYS A 368 -7.29 -0.79 13.30
N ASN A 369 -6.22 -1.40 12.78
CA ASN A 369 -6.30 -2.35 11.65
C ASN A 369 -6.41 -3.81 12.10
N LEU A 370 -6.41 -4.09 13.41
CA LEU A 370 -6.63 -5.43 13.92
C LEU A 370 -8.11 -5.84 13.86
N ASN A 371 -8.39 -7.12 14.10
CA ASN A 371 -9.74 -7.69 14.09
C ASN A 371 -10.51 -7.47 12.78
N GLY A 372 -9.80 -7.45 11.65
CA GLY A 372 -10.37 -7.20 10.32
C GLY A 372 -10.64 -5.72 10.04
N GLY A 373 -10.01 -4.80 10.77
CA GLY A 373 -10.18 -3.36 10.61
C GLY A 373 -11.23 -2.74 11.53
N THR A 374 -11.82 -3.53 12.44
CA THR A 374 -12.67 -2.98 13.51
C THR A 374 -11.84 -2.34 14.62
N GLY A 375 -10.56 -2.71 14.70
CA GLY A 375 -9.63 -2.23 15.71
C GLY A 375 -9.87 -2.84 17.09
N ILE A 376 -9.45 -2.08 18.10
CA ILE A 376 -9.66 -2.37 19.52
C ILE A 376 -10.78 -1.45 20.02
N GLY A 377 -11.76 -2.00 20.73
CA GLY A 377 -12.95 -1.30 21.18
C GLY A 377 -12.63 -0.21 22.21
N THR A 378 -12.52 -0.59 23.48
CA THR A 378 -12.20 0.36 24.57
C THR A 378 -10.82 0.05 25.14
N LYS A 379 -9.88 0.96 24.92
CA LYS A 379 -8.55 0.90 25.54
C LYS A 379 -8.67 1.25 27.03
N GLY A 380 -7.76 0.72 27.82
CA GLY A 380 -7.77 0.94 29.27
C GLY A 380 -6.61 0.25 29.96
N VAL A 381 -6.79 -0.04 31.24
CA VAL A 381 -5.79 -0.72 32.06
C VAL A 381 -5.93 -2.23 31.89
N VAL A 382 -4.80 -2.92 31.76
CA VAL A 382 -4.74 -4.39 31.76
C VAL A 382 -3.95 -4.84 32.98
N GLU A 383 -4.49 -5.80 33.71
CA GLU A 383 -3.81 -6.48 34.81
C GLU A 383 -3.15 -7.76 34.31
N LEU A 384 -1.87 -7.90 34.62
CA LEU A 384 -1.02 -9.03 34.28
C LEU A 384 -0.63 -9.74 35.58
N THR A 385 -0.74 -11.06 35.60
CA THR A 385 -0.26 -11.92 36.68
C THR A 385 0.68 -12.97 36.12
N ASP A 386 1.90 -13.01 36.64
CA ASP A 386 2.86 -14.07 36.31
C ASP A 386 2.61 -15.33 37.16
N ARG A 387 3.23 -16.45 36.79
CA ARG A 387 3.04 -17.73 37.50
C ARG A 387 3.71 -17.77 38.87
N SER A 388 4.52 -16.77 39.21
CA SER A 388 5.01 -16.57 40.57
C SER A 388 3.95 -15.94 41.50
N GLY A 389 2.87 -15.41 40.91
CA GLY A 389 1.79 -14.72 41.63
C GLY A 389 2.02 -13.21 41.75
N LYS A 390 3.05 -12.66 41.09
CA LYS A 390 3.25 -11.21 41.04
C LYS A 390 2.28 -10.60 40.03
N THR A 391 1.74 -9.44 40.38
CA THR A 391 0.80 -8.70 39.53
C THR A 391 1.34 -7.32 39.14
N ALA A 392 1.00 -6.87 37.94
CA ALA A 392 1.25 -5.51 37.47
C ALA A 392 0.05 -5.01 36.67
N GLN A 393 -0.22 -3.72 36.77
CA GLN A 393 -1.21 -3.04 35.93
C GLN A 393 -0.47 -2.16 34.93
N ILE A 394 -0.84 -2.29 33.67
CA ILE A 394 -0.33 -1.47 32.57
C ILE A 394 -1.44 -0.61 32.00
N ASP A 395 -1.20 0.68 31.82
CA ASP A 395 -2.13 1.59 31.16
C ASP A 395 -1.85 1.59 29.66
N LEU A 396 -2.84 1.14 28.88
CA LEU A 396 -2.79 1.10 27.42
C LEU A 396 -3.80 2.06 26.78
N SER A 397 -4.36 3.00 27.55
CA SER A 397 -5.33 3.98 27.05
C SER A 397 -4.80 4.82 25.88
N THR A 398 -3.50 5.09 25.86
CA THR A 398 -2.80 5.87 24.82
C THR A 398 -2.13 5.01 23.74
N ALA A 399 -2.13 3.68 23.88
CA ALA A 399 -1.47 2.78 22.93
C ALA A 399 -2.14 2.85 21.56
N GLU A 400 -1.37 2.99 20.48
CA GLU A 400 -1.90 3.04 19.10
C GLU A 400 -1.32 1.95 18.20
N THR A 401 -0.18 1.36 18.55
CA THR A 401 0.47 0.29 17.78
C THR A 401 0.53 -1.01 18.59
N LEU A 402 0.73 -2.12 17.89
CA LEU A 402 0.99 -3.40 18.56
C LEU A 402 2.27 -3.35 19.40
N GLU A 403 3.32 -2.66 18.94
CA GLU A 403 4.56 -2.46 19.69
C GLU A 403 4.33 -1.72 21.02
N ASP A 404 3.47 -0.69 21.05
CA ASP A 404 3.12 -0.01 22.31
C ASP A 404 2.61 -1.02 23.35
N VAL A 405 1.80 -1.99 22.92
CA VAL A 405 1.26 -3.05 23.78
C VAL A 405 2.34 -4.06 24.18
N LEU A 406 3.13 -4.56 23.24
CA LEU A 406 4.19 -5.54 23.53
C LEU A 406 5.25 -4.95 24.47
N SER A 407 5.67 -3.72 24.22
CA SER A 407 6.63 -2.99 25.05
C SER A 407 6.09 -2.74 26.45
N ALA A 408 4.82 -2.33 26.59
CA ALA A 408 4.18 -2.15 27.88
C ALA A 408 4.11 -3.47 28.69
N ILE A 409 3.76 -4.59 28.05
CA ILE A 409 3.74 -5.90 28.71
C ILE A 409 5.16 -6.31 29.13
N ASN A 410 6.12 -6.21 28.22
CA ASN A 410 7.50 -6.62 28.48
C ASN A 410 8.19 -5.77 29.54
N SER A 411 7.75 -4.52 29.72
CA SER A 411 8.25 -3.59 30.74
C SER A 411 7.43 -3.52 32.01
N ALA A 412 6.37 -4.34 32.13
CA ALA A 412 5.46 -4.30 33.25
C ALA A 412 6.17 -4.53 34.59
N THR A 413 6.01 -3.59 35.52
CA THR A 413 6.54 -3.66 36.88
C THR A 413 5.42 -3.76 37.90
N THR A 414 5.62 -4.59 38.91
CA THR A 414 4.77 -4.63 40.10
C THR A 414 4.78 -3.29 40.83
N SER A 415 3.84 -3.09 41.77
CA SER A 415 3.81 -1.89 42.63
C SER A 415 5.09 -1.66 43.45
N GLY A 416 5.92 -2.71 43.62
CA GLY A 416 7.22 -2.64 44.29
C GLY A 416 8.40 -2.30 43.37
N GLY A 417 8.17 -2.11 42.06
CA GLY A 417 9.21 -1.81 41.06
C GLY A 417 9.89 -3.03 40.44
N ASP A 418 9.59 -4.24 40.91
CA ASP A 418 10.08 -5.48 40.29
C ASP A 418 9.42 -5.69 38.94
N ARG A 419 10.20 -6.06 37.91
CA ARG A 419 9.66 -6.49 36.61
C ARG A 419 8.93 -7.82 36.74
N LEU A 420 7.80 -7.95 36.05
CA LEU A 420 7.16 -9.25 35.86
C LEU A 420 8.03 -10.16 35.00
N SER A 421 8.01 -11.45 35.30
CA SER A 421 8.72 -12.46 34.50
C SER A 421 7.86 -12.92 33.32
N LEU A 422 7.45 -11.97 32.49
CA LEU A 422 6.63 -12.17 31.31
C LEU A 422 7.37 -11.68 30.05
N GLU A 423 7.19 -12.41 28.95
CA GLU A 423 7.72 -12.09 27.64
C GLU A 423 6.60 -12.19 26.60
N ALA A 424 6.20 -11.05 26.05
CA ALA A 424 5.27 -10.91 24.94
C ALA A 424 6.05 -10.72 23.63
N SER A 425 5.72 -11.51 22.62
CA SER A 425 6.34 -11.45 21.30
C SER A 425 5.33 -11.82 20.21
N ILE A 426 5.60 -11.44 18.97
CA ILE A 426 4.83 -11.90 17.82
C ILE A 426 5.08 -13.41 17.62
N ASP A 427 4.05 -14.18 17.30
CA ASP A 427 4.18 -15.62 17.07
C ASP A 427 5.06 -15.93 15.85
N SER A 428 5.57 -17.16 15.75
CA SER A 428 6.45 -17.57 14.64
C SER A 428 5.81 -17.50 13.25
N ARG A 429 4.48 -17.39 13.19
CA ARG A 429 3.71 -17.20 11.96
C ARG A 429 3.57 -15.74 11.58
N GLY A 430 3.86 -14.80 12.49
CA GLY A 430 3.71 -13.37 12.28
C GLY A 430 2.27 -12.87 12.35
N ILE A 431 1.31 -13.65 12.88
CA ILE A 431 -0.14 -13.35 12.78
C ILE A 431 -0.83 -13.20 14.13
N GLY A 432 -0.12 -13.56 15.21
CA GLY A 432 -0.60 -13.54 16.58
C GLY A 432 0.44 -13.06 17.56
N ILE A 433 0.05 -13.00 18.83
CA ILE A 433 0.93 -12.70 19.96
C ILE A 433 1.10 -13.98 20.76
N THR A 434 2.32 -14.20 21.24
CA THR A 434 2.67 -15.19 22.25
C THR A 434 3.07 -14.46 23.52
N LEU A 435 2.36 -14.76 24.61
CA LEU A 435 2.75 -14.35 25.96
C LEU A 435 3.32 -15.57 26.68
N LYS A 436 4.55 -15.47 27.17
CA LYS A 436 5.27 -16.54 27.85
C LYS A 436 5.71 -16.08 29.24
N ASP A 437 5.49 -16.94 30.23
CA ASP A 437 6.03 -16.78 31.56
C ASP A 437 7.46 -17.36 31.64
N THR A 438 8.39 -16.59 32.20
CA THR A 438 9.80 -16.95 32.39
C THR A 438 10.17 -17.14 33.86
N SER A 439 9.19 -17.03 34.78
CA SER A 439 9.41 -17.14 36.23
C SER A 439 9.82 -18.55 36.68
N SER A 440 9.60 -19.56 35.83
CA SER A 440 9.72 -21.00 36.13
C SER A 440 8.83 -21.49 37.30
N SER A 441 7.93 -20.65 37.80
CA SER A 441 7.02 -20.96 38.90
C SER A 441 5.71 -21.59 38.42
N THR A 442 5.03 -22.27 39.33
CA THR A 442 3.67 -22.81 39.14
C THR A 442 2.76 -22.45 40.30
N SER A 443 3.14 -21.47 41.12
CA SER A 443 2.39 -21.05 42.32
C SER A 443 1.07 -20.36 41.98
N SER A 444 0.97 -19.76 40.81
CA SER A 444 -0.23 -19.10 40.29
C SER A 444 -0.47 -19.47 38.82
N ASN A 445 -1.66 -19.12 38.32
CA ASN A 445 -1.96 -19.15 36.90
C ASN A 445 -1.35 -17.92 36.20
N LEU A 446 -1.09 -18.05 34.90
CA LEU A 446 -0.84 -16.90 34.03
C LEU A 446 -2.19 -16.24 33.75
N ILE A 447 -2.36 -15.00 34.23
CA ILE A 447 -3.63 -14.26 34.13
C ILE A 447 -3.38 -12.95 33.39
N VAL A 448 -4.25 -12.68 32.41
CA VAL A 448 -4.36 -11.38 31.74
C VAL A 448 -5.83 -11.00 31.79
N ALA A 449 -6.14 -9.85 32.37
CA ALA A 449 -7.49 -9.37 32.53
C ALA A 449 -7.60 -7.87 32.23
N ASP A 450 -8.67 -7.48 31.55
CA ASP A 450 -9.01 -6.06 31.41
C ASP A 450 -9.53 -5.49 32.74
N VAL A 451 -9.10 -4.28 33.07
CA VAL A 451 -9.52 -3.54 34.27
C VAL A 451 -10.32 -2.30 33.84
N GLY A 452 -11.35 -1.94 34.62
CA GLY A 452 -12.05 -0.67 34.44
C GLY A 452 -12.89 -0.58 33.16
N GLY A 453 -13.44 -1.69 32.68
CA GLY A 453 -14.33 -1.73 31.51
C GLY A 453 -13.63 -1.69 30.15
N GLY A 454 -12.29 -1.74 30.12
CA GLY A 454 -11.53 -1.96 28.89
C GLY A 454 -11.86 -3.31 28.23
N THR A 455 -11.60 -3.43 26.94
CA THR A 455 -11.77 -4.67 26.16
C THR A 455 -10.49 -5.06 25.43
N LEU A 456 -9.36 -4.40 25.71
CA LEU A 456 -8.14 -4.55 24.92
C LEU A 456 -7.57 -5.96 25.00
N ALA A 457 -7.47 -6.56 26.19
CA ALA A 457 -6.98 -7.91 26.34
C ALA A 457 -7.93 -8.93 25.69
N ALA A 458 -9.25 -8.71 25.77
CA ALA A 458 -10.24 -9.53 25.08
C ALA A 458 -10.13 -9.40 23.53
N ASP A 459 -10.02 -8.18 23.01
CA ASP A 459 -9.93 -7.88 21.58
C ASP A 459 -8.62 -8.39 20.96
N LEU A 460 -7.52 -8.39 21.73
CA LEU A 460 -6.26 -9.03 21.37
C LEU A 460 -6.24 -10.53 21.65
N LYS A 461 -7.33 -11.11 22.18
CA LYS A 461 -7.43 -12.53 22.57
C LYS A 461 -6.32 -12.97 23.54
N LEU A 462 -5.82 -12.03 24.33
CA LEU A 462 -4.84 -12.25 25.40
C LEU A 462 -5.53 -12.56 26.72
N ALA A 463 -6.77 -12.10 26.92
CA ALA A 463 -7.55 -12.34 28.13
C ALA A 463 -7.61 -13.83 28.45
N SER A 464 -7.00 -14.22 29.56
CA SER A 464 -6.79 -15.62 29.91
C SER A 464 -6.55 -15.80 31.40
N ASN A 465 -6.88 -16.99 31.91
CA ASN A 465 -6.53 -17.45 33.24
C ASN A 465 -6.19 -18.94 33.11
N THR A 466 -4.90 -19.24 32.95
CA THR A 466 -4.47 -20.59 32.56
C THR A 466 -3.30 -21.08 33.40
N ALA A 467 -3.30 -22.38 33.68
CA ALA A 467 -2.22 -23.05 34.35
C ALA A 467 -1.05 -23.42 33.41
N THR A 468 -0.99 -22.83 32.21
CA THR A 468 0.12 -23.02 31.25
C THR A 468 1.17 -21.91 31.40
N THR A 469 2.39 -22.17 30.90
CA THR A 469 3.50 -21.21 30.85
C THR A 469 3.45 -20.29 29.63
N GLN A 470 2.50 -20.53 28.71
CA GLN A 470 2.37 -19.78 27.48
C GLN A 470 0.90 -19.67 27.07
N VAL A 471 0.53 -18.51 26.56
CA VAL A 471 -0.76 -18.20 25.93
C VAL A 471 -0.46 -17.67 24.53
N ALA A 472 -1.14 -18.22 23.52
CA ALA A 472 -1.03 -17.77 22.14
C ALA A 472 -2.41 -17.31 21.64
N THR A 473 -2.49 -16.12 21.07
CA THR A 473 -3.76 -15.48 20.69
C THR A 473 -4.38 -16.05 19.41
N GLY A 474 -3.60 -16.81 18.63
CA GLY A 474 -3.96 -17.16 17.26
C GLY A 474 -3.92 -15.95 16.33
N SER A 475 -4.64 -16.00 15.21
CA SER A 475 -4.65 -14.86 14.28
C SER A 475 -5.43 -13.67 14.87
N LEU A 476 -4.79 -12.50 14.90
CA LEU A 476 -5.41 -11.20 15.21
C LEU A 476 -6.06 -10.53 14.00
N ARG A 477 -6.03 -11.20 12.83
CA ARG A 477 -6.72 -10.78 11.60
C ARG A 477 -6.41 -9.33 11.23
N GLN A 478 -5.13 -9.00 11.05
CA GLN A 478 -4.74 -7.69 10.52
C GLN A 478 -5.42 -7.46 9.16
N ARG A 479 -5.98 -6.26 8.98
CA ARG A 479 -6.64 -5.83 7.74
C ARG A 479 -5.59 -5.60 6.67
N SER A 480 -5.59 -6.49 5.68
CA SER A 480 -4.74 -6.40 4.49
C SER A 480 -5.53 -6.13 3.21
N ILE A 481 -6.87 -6.08 3.28
CA ILE A 481 -7.77 -5.87 2.15
C ILE A 481 -8.85 -4.87 2.58
N ASN A 482 -9.09 -3.88 1.73
CA ASN A 482 -10.13 -2.88 1.89
C ASN A 482 -10.72 -2.46 0.53
N GLU A 483 -11.55 -1.42 0.55
CA GLU A 483 -12.21 -0.84 -0.62
C GLU A 483 -11.21 -0.28 -1.66
N ALA A 484 -10.00 0.07 -1.23
CA ALA A 484 -8.91 0.53 -2.11
C ALA A 484 -8.07 -0.63 -2.68
N THR A 485 -8.27 -1.86 -2.21
CA THR A 485 -7.55 -3.04 -2.68
C THR A 485 -8.27 -3.62 -3.91
N LEU A 486 -7.67 -3.47 -5.09
CA LEU A 486 -8.21 -3.94 -6.38
C LEU A 486 -7.83 -5.38 -6.71
#